data_AF-A0A1Q3BT54-F1
#
_entry.id   AF-A0A1Q3BT54-F1
#
_cell.length_a   1.000
_cell.length_b   1.000
_cell.length_c   1.000
_cell.angle_alpha   90.00
_cell.angle_beta   90.00
_cell.angle_gamma   90.00
#
_symmetry.space_group_name_H-M   'P 1'
#
loop_
_entity.id
_entity.type
_entity.pdbx_description
1 polymer ?
#
loop_
_entity_poly.entity_id
_entity_poly.type
_entity_poly.pdbx_seq_one_letter_code
_entity_poly.pdbx_strand_id
1 'polypeptide(L)'
;RLLHHLIVHQLLPTGGGYAKLSRMQAFLMWCIISKVAFCYPLFMLHTMVRAFTQKKSVLPFGSILTKIFHYHEIRLEGEIGTKLKKEDTYNKSTLNRMGWKKQGGIWTYCPKSDQAQRVEQEQQEEIPPWEAEEKPQPAQAQGSSSMSDYDRMIEFMTARFDSLEASLEGKFKQVNSRIDNLEKDHLTIRSDFEGVDNTIYYDLKVTKRCLKRLERKLAASKVIDTCEETSGDDSASDSDPPPA
;
A
#
# COMPACT_ATOMS: atom_id res chain seq x y z
N ARG A 1 19.57 -18.79 5.20
CA ARG A 1 19.85 -18.82 3.74
C ARG A 1 18.60 -18.64 2.89
N LEU A 2 17.60 -19.53 3.00
CA LEU A 2 16.34 -19.39 2.26
C LEU A 2 15.61 -18.07 2.55
N LEU A 3 15.48 -17.71 3.84
CA LEU A 3 14.84 -16.45 4.23
C LEU A 3 15.55 -15.22 3.63
N HIS A 4 16.87 -15.19 3.67
CA HIS A 4 17.67 -14.14 3.04
C HIS A 4 17.40 -14.06 1.53
N HIS A 5 17.42 -15.21 0.85
CA HIS A 5 17.14 -15.28 -0.58
C HIS A 5 15.73 -14.77 -0.92
N LEU A 6 14.71 -15.16 -0.15
CA LEU A 6 13.34 -14.67 -0.31
C LEU A 6 13.26 -13.14 -0.14
N ILE A 7 13.89 -12.61 0.90
CA ILE A 7 13.87 -11.17 1.20
C ILE A 7 14.56 -10.37 0.10
N VAL A 8 15.71 -10.85 -0.39
CA VAL A 8 16.49 -10.15 -1.40
C VAL A 8 15.87 -10.24 -2.80
N HIS A 9 15.32 -11.39 -3.18
CA HIS A 9 14.78 -11.57 -4.53
C HIS A 9 13.32 -11.17 -4.65
N GLN A 10 12.52 -11.36 -3.60
CA GLN A 10 11.07 -11.15 -3.66
C GLN A 10 10.62 -9.85 -3.01
N LEU A 11 11.26 -9.42 -1.91
CA LEU A 11 10.75 -8.31 -1.09
C LEU A 11 11.51 -7.00 -1.30
N LEU A 12 12.85 -7.05 -1.41
CA LEU A 12 13.72 -5.92 -1.72
C LEU A 12 14.72 -6.30 -2.84
N PRO A 13 14.25 -6.46 -4.08
CA PRO A 13 15.12 -6.64 -5.22
C PRO A 13 16.09 -5.45 -5.32
N THR A 14 17.36 -5.74 -5.00
CA THR A 14 18.45 -4.77 -5.00
C THR A 14 19.27 -5.00 -6.26
N GLY A 15 19.52 -3.95 -7.05
CA GLY A 15 20.26 -4.05 -8.32
C GLY A 15 21.77 -4.21 -8.18
N GLY A 16 22.27 -4.74 -7.06
CA GLY A 16 23.69 -4.84 -6.74
C GLY A 16 24.03 -6.10 -5.94
N GLY A 17 25.32 -6.34 -5.70
CA GLY A 17 25.85 -7.62 -5.19
C GLY A 17 25.14 -8.20 -3.96
N TYR A 18 24.63 -9.42 -4.10
CA TYR A 18 23.84 -10.16 -3.12
C TYR A 18 24.60 -10.67 -1.88
N ALA A 19 25.90 -10.36 -1.78
CA ALA A 19 26.75 -10.74 -0.66
C ALA A 19 26.59 -9.80 0.56
N LYS A 20 26.09 -8.58 0.35
CA LYS A 20 25.89 -7.60 1.42
C LYS A 20 24.41 -7.47 1.77
N LEU A 21 24.09 -7.73 3.03
CA LEU A 21 22.77 -7.52 3.60
C LEU A 21 22.51 -6.03 3.81
N SER A 22 21.46 -5.48 3.18
CA SER A 22 21.05 -4.12 3.49
C SER A 22 20.40 -4.05 4.88
N ARG A 23 20.51 -2.90 5.54
CA ARG A 23 19.88 -2.65 6.84
C ARG A 23 18.38 -2.97 6.84
N MET A 24 17.69 -2.68 5.73
CA MET A 24 16.27 -2.98 5.57
C MET A 24 15.99 -4.48 5.44
N GLN A 25 16.86 -5.21 4.73
CA GLN A 25 16.74 -6.66 4.57
C GLN A 25 17.00 -7.39 5.90
N ALA A 26 18.01 -6.95 6.66
CA ALA A 26 18.28 -7.48 7.99
C ALA A 26 17.12 -7.23 8.96
N PHE A 27 16.53 -6.03 8.91
CA PHE A 27 15.36 -5.68 9.70
C PHE A 27 14.15 -6.58 9.38
N LEU A 28 13.82 -6.78 8.10
CA LEU A 28 12.70 -7.66 7.72
C LEU A 28 12.96 -9.13 8.11
N MET A 29 14.20 -9.61 7.97
CA MET A 29 14.56 -10.95 8.45
C MET A 29 14.33 -11.07 9.96
N TRP A 30 14.74 -10.05 10.73
CA TRP A 30 14.52 -10.01 12.16
C TRP A 30 13.03 -9.99 12.52
N CYS A 31 12.21 -9.16 11.86
CA CYS A 31 10.76 -9.13 12.10
C CYS A 31 10.12 -10.51 11.91
N ILE A 32 10.52 -11.25 10.87
CA ILE A 32 9.99 -12.59 10.57
C ILE A 32 10.45 -13.62 11.61
N ILE A 33 11.74 -13.60 11.99
CA ILE A 33 12.29 -14.54 12.97
C ILE A 33 11.71 -14.30 14.36
N SER A 34 11.62 -13.04 14.75
CA SER A 34 11.12 -12.59 16.06
C SER A 34 9.59 -12.57 16.14
N LYS A 35 8.89 -12.89 15.03
CA LYS A 35 7.42 -12.82 14.91
C LYS A 35 6.83 -11.47 15.36
N VAL A 36 7.58 -10.39 15.13
CA VAL A 36 7.12 -9.04 15.47
C VAL A 36 6.05 -8.64 14.47
N ALA A 37 4.94 -8.08 14.98
CA ALA A 37 3.89 -7.54 14.13
C ALA A 37 4.47 -6.40 13.29
N PHE A 38 4.57 -6.63 11.98
CA PHE A 38 5.08 -5.67 11.02
C PHE A 38 4.00 -5.33 10.02
N CYS A 39 3.87 -4.04 9.65
CA CYS A 39 2.89 -3.61 8.68
C CYS A 39 3.35 -3.93 7.25
N TYR A 40 3.26 -5.21 6.87
CA TYR A 40 3.61 -5.71 5.55
C TYR A 40 2.87 -4.99 4.40
N PRO A 41 1.56 -4.67 4.50
CA PRO A 41 0.87 -3.95 3.43
C PRO A 41 1.46 -2.57 3.14
N LEU A 42 1.79 -1.81 4.19
CA LEU A 42 2.41 -0.49 4.05
C LEU A 42 3.80 -0.59 3.41
N PHE A 43 4.58 -1.59 3.81
CA PHE A 43 5.89 -1.85 3.22
C PHE A 43 5.82 -2.25 1.74
N MET A 44 4.86 -3.11 1.38
CA MET A 44 4.59 -3.50 -0.01
C MET A 44 4.21 -2.28 -0.84
N LEU A 45 3.27 -1.46 -0.34
CA LEU A 45 2.83 -0.23 -1.00
C LEU A 45 3.99 0.75 -1.22
N HIS A 46 4.79 1.02 -0.19
CA HIS A 46 5.94 1.91 -0.30
C HIS A 46 6.95 1.43 -1.36
N THR A 47 7.20 0.12 -1.40
CA THR A 47 8.14 -0.48 -2.36
C THR A 47 7.58 -0.47 -3.78
N MET A 48 6.27 -0.66 -3.96
CA MET A 48 5.58 -0.54 -5.24
C MET A 48 5.60 0.88 -5.77
N VAL A 49 5.30 1.88 -4.93
CA VAL A 49 5.40 3.32 -5.28
C VAL A 49 6.83 3.65 -5.71
N ARG A 50 7.84 3.20 -4.96
CA ARG A 50 9.24 3.41 -5.33
C ARG A 50 9.61 2.78 -6.67
N ALA A 51 9.14 1.56 -6.94
CA ALA A 51 9.40 0.88 -8.21
C ALA A 51 8.75 1.60 -9.40
N PHE A 52 7.54 2.11 -9.19
CA PHE A 52 6.81 2.92 -10.17
C PHE A 52 7.54 4.23 -10.48
N THR A 53 7.98 4.97 -9.46
CA THR A 53 8.77 6.21 -9.64
C THR A 53 10.10 5.96 -10.36
N GLN A 54 10.71 4.79 -10.15
CA GLN A 54 11.96 4.40 -10.81
C GLN A 54 11.77 3.90 -12.26
N LYS A 55 10.57 4.05 -12.85
CA LYS A 55 10.22 3.57 -14.20
C LYS A 55 10.59 2.10 -14.46
N LYS A 56 10.57 1.26 -13.40
CA LYS A 56 10.76 -0.17 -13.59
C LYS A 56 9.50 -0.72 -14.27
N SER A 57 9.69 -1.50 -15.32
CA SER A 57 8.59 -2.06 -16.12
C SER A 57 7.77 -3.12 -15.39
N VAL A 58 8.22 -3.60 -14.23
CA VAL A 58 7.58 -4.69 -13.48
C VAL A 58 7.28 -4.24 -12.06
N LEU A 59 6.00 -4.28 -11.70
CA LEU A 59 5.51 -4.01 -10.35
C LEU A 59 5.90 -5.19 -9.42
N PRO A 60 6.61 -4.93 -8.31
CA PRO A 60 7.00 -5.99 -7.38
C PRO A 60 5.77 -6.59 -6.66
N PHE A 61 5.93 -7.78 -6.10
CA PHE A 61 4.94 -8.52 -5.30
C PHE A 61 3.69 -9.07 -6.00
N GLY A 62 3.60 -9.07 -7.33
CA GLY A 62 2.42 -9.57 -8.05
C GLY A 62 1.93 -10.95 -7.56
N SER A 63 2.84 -11.92 -7.43
CA SER A 63 2.49 -13.28 -6.97
C SER A 63 1.98 -13.36 -5.52
N ILE A 64 2.45 -12.47 -4.64
CA ILE A 64 2.01 -12.41 -3.24
C ILE A 64 0.65 -11.71 -3.16
N LEU A 65 0.48 -10.61 -3.90
CA LEU A 65 -0.78 -9.88 -3.98
C LEU A 65 -1.91 -10.77 -4.49
N THR A 66 -1.68 -11.54 -5.55
CA THR A 66 -2.67 -12.51 -6.06
C THR A 66 -3.09 -13.52 -4.99
N LYS A 67 -2.14 -14.01 -4.18
CA LYS A 67 -2.46 -14.94 -3.08
C LYS A 67 -3.28 -14.27 -1.97
N ILE A 68 -2.95 -13.02 -1.62
CA ILE A 68 -3.69 -12.24 -0.62
C ILE A 68 -5.12 -11.97 -1.12
N PHE A 69 -5.28 -11.56 -2.38
CA PHE A 69 -6.58 -11.31 -2.98
C PHE A 69 -7.45 -12.56 -3.00
N HIS A 70 -6.87 -13.71 -3.34
CA HIS A 70 -7.58 -14.98 -3.29
C HIS A 70 -8.00 -15.36 -1.86
N TYR A 71 -7.12 -15.14 -0.86
CA TYR A 71 -7.45 -15.39 0.55
C TYR A 71 -8.60 -14.52 1.05
N HIS A 72 -8.73 -13.29 0.54
CA HIS A 72 -9.82 -12.38 0.85
C HIS A 72 -11.01 -12.48 -0.12
N GLU A 73 -11.08 -13.54 -0.93
CA GLU A 73 -12.17 -13.78 -1.88
C GLU A 73 -12.41 -12.63 -2.88
N ILE A 74 -11.37 -11.82 -3.13
CA ILE A 74 -11.44 -10.74 -4.13
C ILE A 74 -11.51 -11.39 -5.51
N ARG A 75 -12.57 -11.07 -6.26
CA ARG A 75 -12.78 -11.56 -7.62
C ARG A 75 -11.71 -10.99 -8.54
N LEU A 76 -10.88 -11.87 -9.11
CA LEU A 76 -9.86 -11.55 -10.12
C LEU A 76 -10.35 -11.83 -11.55
N GLU A 77 -11.67 -11.88 -11.75
CA GLU A 77 -12.26 -12.11 -13.07
C GLU A 77 -12.01 -10.91 -13.99
N GLY A 78 -11.37 -11.17 -15.14
CA GLY A 78 -10.96 -10.14 -16.11
C GLY A 78 -9.47 -9.83 -16.12
N GLU A 79 -8.70 -10.31 -15.13
CA GLU A 79 -7.24 -10.13 -15.09
C GLU A 79 -6.51 -11.13 -16.00
N ILE A 80 -5.46 -10.68 -16.70
CA ILE A 80 -4.63 -11.54 -17.56
C ILE A 80 -3.65 -12.32 -16.67
N GLY A 81 -4.02 -13.55 -16.34
CA GLY A 81 -3.17 -14.44 -15.55
C GLY A 81 -1.92 -14.89 -16.31
N THR A 82 -0.74 -14.56 -15.80
CA THR A 82 0.51 -15.19 -16.22
C THR A 82 0.72 -16.50 -15.44
N LYS A 83 0.85 -17.62 -16.14
CA LYS A 83 1.20 -18.89 -15.49
C LYS A 83 2.64 -18.81 -14.97
N LEU A 84 2.81 -19.10 -13.69
CA LEU A 84 4.14 -19.24 -13.07
C LEU A 84 4.96 -20.28 -13.84
N LYS A 85 6.19 -19.92 -14.19
CA LYS A 85 7.13 -20.83 -14.84
C LYS A 85 7.80 -21.73 -13.81
N LYS A 86 8.43 -22.81 -14.27
CA LYS A 86 9.23 -23.69 -13.38
C LYS A 86 10.36 -22.90 -12.73
N GLU A 87 10.93 -21.93 -13.46
CA GLU A 87 11.97 -21.01 -12.97
C GLU A 87 11.50 -20.09 -11.82
N ASP A 88 10.20 -19.80 -11.72
CA ASP A 88 9.63 -18.94 -10.67
C ASP A 88 9.36 -19.70 -9.36
N THR A 89 9.56 -21.03 -9.37
CA THR A 89 9.31 -21.91 -8.23
C THR A 89 10.59 -22.55 -7.73
N TYR A 90 10.74 -22.66 -6.41
CA TYR A 90 11.86 -23.41 -5.84
C TYR A 90 11.66 -24.90 -6.08
N ASN A 91 12.47 -25.47 -6.97
CA ASN A 91 12.51 -26.90 -7.18
C ASN A 91 13.20 -27.61 -5.99
N LYS A 92 12.98 -28.93 -5.89
CA LYS A 92 13.51 -29.76 -4.80
C LYS A 92 15.04 -29.69 -4.72
N SER A 93 15.73 -29.71 -5.86
CA SER A 93 17.20 -29.65 -5.93
C SER A 93 17.77 -28.32 -5.41
N THR A 94 17.11 -27.20 -5.71
CA THR A 94 17.50 -25.86 -5.21
C THR A 94 17.34 -25.77 -3.71
N LEU A 95 16.22 -26.27 -3.16
CA LEU A 95 16.01 -26.32 -1.72
C LEU A 95 17.03 -27.21 -1.02
N ASN A 96 17.34 -28.38 -1.60
CA ASN A 96 18.39 -29.27 -1.08
C ASN A 96 19.76 -28.58 -1.03
N ARG A 97 20.15 -27.85 -2.08
CA ARG A 97 21.41 -27.05 -2.10
C ARG A 97 21.43 -25.95 -1.04
N MET A 98 20.25 -25.41 -0.68
CA MET A 98 20.08 -24.42 0.38
C MET A 98 20.00 -25.04 1.80
N GLY A 99 20.06 -26.37 1.92
CA GLY A 99 20.01 -27.11 3.19
C GLY A 99 18.60 -27.45 3.67
N TRP A 100 17.60 -27.42 2.80
CA TRP A 100 16.22 -27.81 3.14
C TRP A 100 15.90 -29.15 2.52
N LYS A 101 15.40 -30.09 3.32
CA LYS A 101 14.96 -31.41 2.87
C LYS A 101 13.49 -31.61 3.19
N LYS A 102 12.77 -32.30 2.30
CA LYS A 102 11.37 -32.67 2.52
C LYS A 102 11.32 -34.03 3.19
N GLN A 103 10.89 -34.10 4.45
CA GLN A 103 10.67 -35.33 5.21
C GLN A 103 9.19 -35.42 5.59
N GLY A 104 8.51 -36.51 5.22
CA GLY A 104 7.09 -36.72 5.57
C GLY A 104 6.13 -35.62 5.08
N GLY A 105 6.47 -34.91 3.99
CA GLY A 105 5.68 -33.78 3.49
C GLY A 105 6.12 -32.41 4.01
N ILE A 106 6.92 -32.36 5.08
CA ILE A 106 7.35 -31.12 5.77
C ILE A 106 8.80 -30.78 5.37
N TRP A 107 9.07 -29.50 5.10
CA TRP A 107 10.41 -29.02 4.82
C TRP A 107 11.17 -28.74 6.12
N THR A 108 12.27 -29.46 6.34
CA THR A 108 13.11 -29.34 7.53
C THR A 108 14.51 -28.87 7.14
N TYR A 109 15.07 -27.92 7.89
CA TYR A 109 16.42 -27.42 7.65
C TYR A 109 17.46 -28.40 8.22
N CYS A 110 18.41 -28.82 7.39
CA CYS A 110 19.52 -29.72 7.72
C CYS A 110 20.85 -29.01 7.44
N PRO A 111 21.65 -28.66 8.47
CA PRO A 111 22.95 -28.02 8.32
C PRO A 111 23.94 -28.91 7.54
N LYS A 112 24.88 -28.27 6.82
CA LYS A 112 25.83 -28.98 5.93
C LYS A 112 26.88 -29.85 6.66
N SER A 113 27.04 -29.73 7.98
CA SER A 113 27.98 -30.52 8.77
C SER A 113 27.66 -32.02 8.76
N ASP A 114 26.37 -32.39 8.63
CA ASP A 114 25.93 -33.80 8.53
C ASP A 114 25.97 -34.33 7.10
N GLN A 115 26.42 -33.53 6.13
CA GLN A 115 26.38 -33.83 4.70
C GLN A 115 27.71 -34.34 4.13
N ALA A 116 28.80 -34.24 4.88
CA ALA A 116 30.14 -34.62 4.41
C ALA A 116 30.24 -36.11 4.00
N GLN A 117 29.39 -36.97 4.56
CA GLN A 117 29.46 -38.42 4.36
C GLN A 117 28.41 -38.98 3.39
N ARG A 118 27.54 -38.15 2.79
CA ARG A 118 26.43 -38.62 1.93
C ARG A 118 26.33 -37.95 0.56
N VAL A 119 27.17 -36.94 0.29
CA VAL A 119 27.15 -36.17 -0.96
C VAL A 119 27.88 -36.89 -2.10
N GLU A 120 28.75 -37.85 -1.79
CA GLU A 120 29.48 -38.64 -2.79
C GLU A 120 28.55 -39.56 -3.61
N GLN A 121 27.40 -39.96 -3.05
CA GLN A 121 26.49 -40.91 -3.69
C GLN A 121 25.40 -40.24 -4.57
N GLU A 122 25.09 -38.96 -4.36
CA GLU A 122 24.08 -38.23 -5.16
C GLU A 122 24.70 -37.28 -6.20
N GLN A 123 26.00 -36.95 -6.13
CA GLN A 123 26.67 -36.13 -7.17
C GLN A 123 27.07 -36.94 -8.41
N GLN A 124 27.11 -38.27 -8.33
CA GLN A 124 27.57 -39.11 -9.45
C GLN A 124 26.48 -39.40 -10.49
N GLU A 125 25.22 -39.09 -10.20
CA GLU A 125 24.09 -39.39 -11.10
C GLU A 125 23.63 -38.21 -11.98
N GLU A 126 24.21 -37.01 -11.83
CA GLU A 126 23.69 -35.81 -12.52
C GLU A 126 24.75 -34.79 -12.99
N ILE A 127 25.98 -35.22 -13.27
CA ILE A 127 27.00 -34.37 -13.92
C ILE A 127 27.08 -34.73 -15.42
N PRO A 128 26.69 -33.85 -16.35
CA PRO A 128 27.01 -34.01 -17.77
C PRO A 128 28.53 -33.83 -18.00
N PRO A 129 29.14 -34.53 -18.98
CA PRO A 129 30.60 -34.76 -19.03
C PRO A 129 31.57 -33.57 -19.21
N TRP A 130 31.17 -32.30 -19.14
CA TRP A 130 32.03 -31.19 -19.59
C TRP A 130 32.41 -30.10 -18.57
N GLU A 131 32.06 -30.22 -17.28
CA GLU A 131 32.45 -29.21 -16.26
C GLU A 131 33.47 -29.74 -15.22
N ALA A 132 34.59 -30.27 -15.69
CA ALA A 132 35.73 -30.61 -14.83
C ALA A 132 36.98 -29.82 -15.23
N GLU A 133 37.10 -28.57 -14.79
CA GLU A 133 38.40 -27.92 -14.51
C GLU A 133 38.24 -26.53 -13.88
N GLU A 134 38.66 -26.42 -12.61
CA GLU A 134 39.53 -25.38 -12.01
C GLU A 134 39.25 -25.25 -10.50
N LYS A 135 40.22 -25.65 -9.68
CA LYS A 135 40.25 -25.41 -8.23
C LYS A 135 40.93 -24.06 -7.94
N PRO A 136 40.42 -23.29 -6.96
CA PRO A 136 41.28 -22.45 -6.13
C PRO A 136 41.30 -22.92 -4.65
N GLN A 137 42.48 -22.78 -4.03
CA GLN A 137 42.79 -23.08 -2.63
C GLN A 137 42.01 -22.21 -1.62
N PRO A 138 41.80 -22.66 -0.37
CA PRO A 138 41.17 -21.85 0.67
C PRO A 138 42.15 -20.89 1.33
N ALA A 139 41.87 -19.59 1.25
CA ALA A 139 42.47 -18.58 2.13
C ALA A 139 41.73 -18.57 3.48
N GLN A 140 42.49 -18.64 4.58
CA GLN A 140 41.97 -18.45 5.93
C GLN A 140 41.47 -17.02 6.11
N ALA A 141 40.27 -16.87 6.66
CA ALA A 141 39.80 -15.61 7.23
C ALA A 141 39.46 -15.84 8.70
N GLN A 142 40.36 -15.41 9.57
CA GLN A 142 40.02 -15.10 10.96
C GLN A 142 39.04 -13.92 10.97
N GLY A 143 37.98 -14.04 11.75
CA GLY A 143 37.01 -12.98 11.95
C GLY A 143 36.11 -13.32 13.12
N SER A 144 36.64 -13.25 14.34
CA SER A 144 35.81 -13.19 15.54
C SER A 144 35.09 -11.84 15.53
N SER A 145 33.80 -11.82 15.17
CA SER A 145 32.96 -10.66 15.44
C SER A 145 32.48 -10.74 16.89
N SER A 146 32.92 -9.79 17.70
CA SER A 146 32.53 -9.62 19.09
C SER A 146 31.01 -9.37 19.21
N MET A 147 30.38 -9.96 20.23
CA MET A 147 28.99 -9.72 20.63
C MET A 147 28.63 -8.21 20.71
N SER A 148 29.62 -7.35 20.97
CA SER A 148 29.47 -5.89 21.05
C SER A 148 29.03 -5.20 19.74
N ASP A 149 29.33 -5.75 18.57
CA ASP A 149 28.98 -5.12 17.29
C ASP A 149 27.49 -5.24 16.97
N TYR A 150 26.84 -6.29 17.48
CA TYR A 150 25.40 -6.49 17.37
C TYR A 150 24.62 -5.54 18.27
N ASP A 151 25.01 -5.41 19.54
CA ASP A 151 24.34 -4.51 20.49
C ASP A 151 24.39 -3.05 20.00
N ARG A 152 25.54 -2.62 19.48
CA ARG A 152 25.70 -1.30 18.86
C ARG A 152 24.80 -1.09 17.64
N MET A 153 24.58 -2.15 16.86
CA MET A 153 23.68 -2.10 15.72
C MET A 153 22.22 -2.00 16.16
N ILE A 154 21.83 -2.70 17.22
CA ILE A 154 20.49 -2.64 17.80
C ILE A 154 20.20 -1.24 18.32
N GLU A 155 21.08 -0.65 19.14
CA GLU A 155 20.91 0.71 19.65
C GLU A 155 20.75 1.75 18.54
N PHE A 156 21.59 1.66 17.50
CA PHE A 156 21.49 2.54 16.35
C PHE A 156 20.15 2.40 15.62
N MET A 157 19.65 1.17 15.47
CA MET A 157 18.37 0.91 14.80
C MET A 157 17.20 1.43 15.62
N THR A 158 17.18 1.17 16.93
CA THR A 158 16.16 1.68 17.86
C THR A 158 16.09 3.20 17.80
N ALA A 159 17.23 3.90 17.91
CA ALA A 159 17.26 5.37 17.84
C ALA A 159 16.73 5.92 16.49
N ARG A 160 16.94 5.19 15.39
CA ARG A 160 16.39 5.57 14.07
C ARG A 160 14.89 5.35 13.98
N PHE A 161 14.36 4.34 14.64
CA PHE A 161 12.91 4.12 14.74
C PHE A 161 12.25 5.14 15.65
N ASP A 162 12.82 5.44 16.82
CA ASP A 162 12.31 6.47 17.72
C ASP A 162 12.28 7.84 17.04
N SER A 163 13.33 8.18 16.28
CA SER A 163 13.38 9.41 15.49
C SER A 163 12.32 9.45 14.38
N LEU A 164 12.03 8.31 13.75
CA LEU A 164 11.00 8.23 12.72
C LEU A 164 9.60 8.33 13.33
N GLU A 165 9.37 7.66 14.46
CA GLU A 165 8.12 7.71 15.21
C GLU A 165 7.81 9.13 15.66
N ALA A 166 8.77 9.83 16.27
CA ALA A 166 8.61 11.23 16.66
C ALA A 166 8.34 12.15 15.45
N SER A 167 9.00 11.89 14.32
CA SER A 167 8.77 12.65 13.08
C SER A 167 7.36 12.43 12.50
N LEU A 168 6.88 11.19 12.52
CA LEU A 168 5.53 10.84 12.06
C LEU A 168 4.47 11.45 12.99
N GLU A 169 4.66 11.33 14.30
CA GLU A 169 3.77 11.90 15.31
C GLU A 169 3.63 13.42 15.13
N GLY A 170 4.76 14.11 14.89
CA GLY A 170 4.74 15.55 14.58
C GLY A 170 3.94 15.89 13.32
N LYS A 171 4.08 15.08 12.25
CA LYS A 171 3.31 15.27 11.02
C LYS A 171 1.83 14.97 11.22
N PHE A 172 1.46 13.96 11.99
CA PHE A 172 0.06 13.67 12.32
C PHE A 172 -0.58 14.81 13.10
N LYS A 173 0.12 15.36 14.11
CA LYS A 173 -0.34 16.56 14.83
C LYS A 173 -0.54 17.75 13.90
N GLN A 174 0.37 17.96 12.95
CA GLN A 174 0.23 19.03 11.96
C GLN A 174 -1.00 18.81 11.07
N VAL A 175 -1.22 17.59 10.58
CA VAL A 175 -2.40 17.27 9.76
C VAL A 175 -3.68 17.48 10.55
N ASN A 176 -3.76 16.99 11.79
CA ASN A 176 -4.92 17.16 12.65
C ASN A 176 -5.23 18.64 12.88
N SER A 177 -4.22 19.47 13.16
CA SER A 177 -4.43 20.92 13.31
C SER A 177 -4.99 21.59 12.04
N ARG A 178 -4.60 21.12 10.86
CA ARG A 178 -5.13 21.61 9.58
C ARG A 178 -6.58 21.17 9.38
N ILE A 179 -6.92 19.95 9.80
CA ILE A 179 -8.30 19.43 9.75
C ILE A 179 -9.20 20.23 10.71
N ASP A 180 -8.75 20.48 11.94
CA ASP A 180 -9.50 21.28 12.92
C ASP A 180 -9.77 22.70 12.41
N ASN A 181 -8.79 23.31 11.73
CA ASN A 181 -8.97 24.63 11.12
C ASN A 181 -9.94 24.56 9.93
N LEU A 182 -9.82 23.54 9.08
CA LEU A 182 -10.74 23.35 7.95
C LEU A 182 -12.18 23.12 8.42
N GLU A 183 -12.37 22.40 9.53
CA GLU A 183 -13.69 22.19 10.13
C GLU A 183 -14.30 23.52 10.63
N LYS A 184 -13.50 24.38 11.27
CA LYS A 184 -13.92 25.73 11.67
C LYS A 184 -14.27 26.60 10.47
N ASP A 185 -13.44 26.58 9.43
CA ASP A 185 -13.69 27.32 8.19
C ASP A 185 -14.99 26.87 7.54
N HIS A 186 -15.23 25.55 7.48
CA HIS A 186 -16.46 24.98 6.95
C HIS A 186 -17.70 25.39 7.76
N LEU A 187 -17.61 25.40 9.09
CA LEU A 187 -18.70 25.89 9.95
C LEU A 187 -18.99 27.37 9.71
N THR A 188 -17.95 28.20 9.52
CA THR A 188 -18.09 29.63 9.24
C THR A 188 -18.76 29.86 7.87
N ILE A 189 -18.30 29.15 6.83
CA ILE A 189 -18.92 29.21 5.51
C ILE A 189 -20.39 28.81 5.60
N ARG A 190 -20.70 27.73 6.32
CA ARG A 190 -22.08 27.27 6.49
C ARG A 190 -22.98 28.33 7.13
N SER A 191 -22.50 29.01 8.19
CA SER A 191 -23.27 30.09 8.83
C SER A 191 -23.46 31.31 7.92
N ASP A 192 -22.47 31.64 7.10
CA ASP A 192 -22.57 32.78 6.16
C ASP A 192 -23.65 32.52 5.10
N PHE A 193 -23.74 31.29 4.59
CA PHE A 193 -24.73 30.91 3.58
C PHE A 193 -26.16 30.82 4.14
N GLU A 194 -26.33 30.43 5.39
CA GLU A 194 -27.66 30.35 6.04
C GLU A 194 -28.35 31.72 6.12
N GLY A 195 -27.58 32.81 6.22
CA GLY A 195 -28.11 34.18 6.16
C GLY A 195 -28.44 34.66 4.74
N VAL A 196 -27.71 34.18 3.74
CA VAL A 196 -27.86 34.59 2.33
C VAL A 196 -29.14 34.02 1.72
N ASP A 197 -29.50 32.77 2.01
CA ASP A 197 -30.72 32.17 1.46
C ASP A 197 -31.99 32.94 1.89
N ASN A 198 -32.04 33.41 3.13
CA ASN A 198 -33.17 34.18 3.65
C ASN A 198 -33.30 35.56 2.98
N THR A 199 -32.18 36.24 2.72
CA THR A 199 -32.18 37.56 2.07
C THR A 199 -32.56 37.44 0.59
N ILE A 200 -31.99 36.46 -0.12
CA ILE A 200 -32.34 36.16 -1.51
C ILE A 200 -33.83 35.78 -1.62
N TYR A 201 -34.34 34.95 -0.72
CA TYR A 201 -35.76 34.56 -0.71
C TYR A 201 -36.68 35.77 -0.50
N TYR A 202 -36.33 36.67 0.41
CA TYR A 202 -37.10 37.89 0.66
C TYR A 202 -37.12 38.81 -0.57
N ASP A 203 -35.96 39.09 -1.15
CA ASP A 203 -35.83 39.96 -2.32
C ASP A 203 -36.55 39.40 -3.56
N LEU A 204 -36.49 38.08 -3.75
CA LEU A 204 -37.23 37.40 -4.83
C LEU A 204 -38.75 37.52 -4.63
N LYS A 205 -39.23 37.43 -3.39
CA LYS A 205 -40.65 37.61 -3.07
C LYS A 205 -41.10 39.05 -3.29
N VAL A 206 -40.26 40.03 -2.97
CA VAL A 206 -40.53 41.46 -3.20
C VAL A 206 -40.58 41.77 -4.70
N THR A 207 -39.58 41.33 -5.46
CA THR A 207 -39.51 41.53 -6.91
C THR A 207 -40.69 40.86 -7.62
N LYS A 208 -41.07 39.62 -7.25
CA LYS A 208 -42.28 38.94 -7.76
C LYS A 208 -43.56 39.74 -7.51
N ARG A 209 -43.71 40.35 -6.32
CA ARG A 209 -44.86 41.23 -6.00
C ARG A 209 -44.86 42.51 -6.84
N CYS A 210 -43.71 43.13 -7.05
CA CYS A 210 -43.57 44.32 -7.88
C CYS A 210 -43.90 44.03 -9.36
N LEU A 211 -43.43 42.89 -9.89
CA LEU A 211 -43.72 42.45 -11.26
C LEU A 211 -45.22 42.26 -11.48
N LYS A 212 -45.91 41.54 -10.56
CA LYS A 212 -47.37 41.37 -10.61
C LYS A 212 -48.15 42.69 -10.53
N ARG A 213 -47.61 43.71 -9.84
CA ARG A 213 -48.24 45.06 -9.81
C ARG A 213 -48.06 45.79 -11.14
N LEU A 214 -46.89 45.69 -11.77
CA LEU A 214 -46.62 46.27 -13.07
C LEU A 214 -47.49 45.63 -14.16
N GLU A 215 -47.57 44.30 -14.16
CA GLU A 215 -48.43 43.53 -15.06
C GLU A 215 -49.90 43.99 -14.99
N ARG A 216 -50.46 44.13 -13.77
CA ARG A 216 -51.83 44.67 -13.60
C ARG A 216 -51.98 46.10 -14.09
N LYS A 217 -50.98 46.96 -13.87
CA LYS A 217 -51.01 48.35 -14.37
C LYS A 217 -50.98 48.41 -15.89
N LEU A 218 -50.20 47.52 -16.51
CA LEU A 218 -50.06 47.40 -17.96
C LEU A 218 -51.35 46.89 -18.62
N ALA A 219 -51.98 45.87 -18.02
CA ALA A 219 -53.29 45.36 -18.43
C ALA A 219 -54.36 46.45 -18.30
N ALA A 220 -54.36 47.20 -17.19
CA ALA A 220 -55.30 48.30 -16.97
C ALA A 220 -55.08 49.49 -17.93
N SER A 221 -53.84 49.75 -18.36
CA SER A 221 -53.54 50.82 -19.30
C SER A 221 -53.91 50.50 -20.75
N LYS A 222 -54.35 49.26 -21.05
CA LYS A 222 -54.65 48.77 -22.41
C LYS A 222 -53.53 49.02 -23.42
N VAL A 223 -52.28 49.08 -22.95
CA VAL A 223 -51.10 49.34 -23.80
C VAL A 223 -50.69 48.07 -24.54
N ILE A 224 -51.13 46.90 -24.08
CA ILE A 224 -50.90 45.61 -24.73
C ILE A 224 -52.24 44.88 -24.79
N ASP A 225 -52.89 44.91 -25.94
CA ASP A 225 -53.96 43.97 -26.25
C ASP A 225 -53.31 42.60 -26.50
N THR A 226 -53.80 41.56 -25.83
CA THR A 226 -53.35 40.14 -25.87
C THR A 226 -52.11 39.79 -25.04
N CYS A 227 -52.33 39.38 -23.78
CA CYS A 227 -51.42 38.49 -23.06
C CYS A 227 -52.25 37.28 -22.61
N GLU A 228 -52.08 36.15 -23.29
CA GLU A 228 -52.72 34.89 -22.91
C GLU A 228 -52.15 34.41 -21.57
N GLU A 229 -53.02 34.23 -20.58
CA GLU A 229 -52.69 33.63 -19.30
C GLU A 229 -52.30 32.15 -19.53
N THR A 230 -51.00 31.86 -19.52
CA THR A 230 -50.55 30.46 -19.36
C THR A 230 -50.65 30.11 -17.88
N SER A 231 -51.75 29.45 -17.53
CA SER A 231 -51.96 28.86 -16.21
C SER A 231 -50.91 27.77 -15.98
N GLY A 232 -49.85 28.11 -15.26
CA GLY A 232 -48.80 27.20 -14.83
C GLY A 232 -48.84 26.98 -13.33
N ASP A 233 -49.70 26.05 -12.93
CA ASP A 233 -49.58 25.14 -11.79
C ASP A 233 -49.43 25.73 -10.36
N ASP A 234 -50.56 25.76 -9.64
CA ASP A 234 -50.62 25.89 -8.18
C ASP A 234 -50.21 24.56 -7.52
N SER A 235 -48.90 24.30 -7.41
CA SER A 235 -48.43 23.29 -6.47
C SER A 235 -48.36 23.88 -5.05
N ALA A 236 -49.48 23.80 -4.34
CA ALA A 236 -49.53 23.88 -2.89
C ALA A 236 -48.77 22.67 -2.31
N SER A 237 -47.68 22.93 -1.59
CA SER A 237 -47.07 21.95 -0.70
C SER A 237 -47.21 22.50 0.72
N ASP A 238 -48.28 22.07 1.39
CA ASP A 238 -48.41 22.14 2.84
C ASP A 238 -47.23 21.38 3.46
N SER A 239 -46.46 22.06 4.30
CA SER A 239 -45.45 21.42 5.15
C SER A 239 -45.95 21.47 6.58
N ASP A 240 -46.50 20.35 7.05
CA ASP A 240 -46.75 20.10 8.47
C ASP A 240 -45.42 20.12 9.27
N PRO A 241 -45.42 20.61 10.53
CA PRO A 241 -44.24 20.58 11.39
C PRO A 241 -44.04 19.19 12.04
N PRO A 242 -42.80 18.81 12.42
CA PRO A 242 -42.52 17.49 12.96
C PRO A 242 -42.97 17.39 14.44
N PRO A 243 -43.36 16.20 14.92
CA PRO A 243 -43.71 16.00 16.32
C PRO A 243 -42.45 15.95 17.21
N ALA A 244 -42.68 16.32 18.48
CA ALA A 244 -41.71 16.35 19.57
C ALA A 244 -41.14 14.98 19.96
#